data_AF-X6F9S7-F1
#
_entry.id   AF-X6F9S7-F1
#
_cell.length_a   1.000
_cell.length_b   1.000
_cell.length_c   1.000
_cell.angle_alpha   90.00
_cell.angle_beta   90.00
_cell.angle_gamma   90.00
#
_symmetry.space_group_name_H-M   'P 1'
#
loop_
_entity.id
_entity.type
_entity.pdbx_description
1 polymer ?
#
loop_
_entity_poly.entity_id
_entity_poly.type
_entity_poly.pdbx_seq_one_letter_code
_entity_poly.pdbx_strand_id
1 'polypeptide(L)' 'MWFVASGKCLQFEDVPPESFAEFRAAFAKGRFFNDHIRNHFRYRLVGSQ' A
#
# COMPACT_ATOMS: atom_id res chain seq x y z
N MET A 1 -2.68 4.44 -1.26
CA MET A 1 -2.97 3.26 -2.12
C MET A 1 -4.46 3.18 -2.35
N TRP A 2 -4.90 3.22 -3.61
CA TRP A 2 -6.33 3.17 -3.94
C TRP A 2 -6.76 1.74 -4.26
N PHE A 3 -7.74 1.22 -3.52
CA PHE A 3 -8.32 -0.10 -3.75
C PHE A 3 -9.55 0.05 -4.63
N VAL A 4 -9.36 -0.05 -5.95
CA VAL A 4 -10.41 0.18 -6.97
C VAL A 4 -11.65 -0.67 -6.71
N ALA A 5 -11.48 -1.95 -6.35
CA ALA A 5 -12.60 -2.87 -6.09
C ALA A 5 -13.47 -2.46 -4.88
N SER A 6 -12.92 -1.71 -3.93
CA SER A 6 -13.63 -1.32 -2.70
C SER A 6 -13.89 0.19 -2.60
N GLY A 7 -13.38 0.99 -3.54
CA GLY A 7 -13.44 2.47 -3.49
C GLY A 7 -12.66 3.11 -2.34
N LYS A 8 -11.90 2.34 -1.55
CA LYS A 8 -11.20 2.81 -0.36
C LYS A 8 -9.79 3.30 -0.69
N CYS A 9 -9.39 4.43 -0.11
CA CYS A 9 -8.00 4.85 -0.11
C CYS A 9 -7.34 4.46 1.22
N LEU A 10 -6.26 3.70 1.16
CA LEU A 10 -5.40 3.41 2.32
C LEU A 10 -4.18 4.31 2.26
N GLN A 11 -3.96 5.11 3.29
CA GLN A 11 -2.71 5.84 3.49
C GLN A 11 -1.84 5.05 4.44
N PHE A 12 -0.65 4.66 3.99
CA PHE A 12 0.34 3.99 4.83
C PHE A 12 1.28 5.03 5.41
N GLU A 13 1.55 4.93 6.70
CA GLU A 13 2.42 5.82 7.45
C GLU A 13 3.76 5.13 7.75
N ASP A 14 4.81 5.93 7.89
CA ASP A 14 6.17 5.46 8.19
C ASP A 14 6.71 4.42 7.20
N VAL A 15 6.26 4.46 5.94
CA VAL A 15 6.79 3.58 4.89
C VAL A 15 8.19 4.06 4.48
N PRO A 16 9.23 3.22 4.62
CA PRO A 16 10.57 3.55 4.20
C PRO A 16 10.61 3.86 2.70
N PRO A 17 11.44 4.83 2.28
CA PRO A 17 11.60 5.15 0.86
C PRO A 17 12.10 3.95 0.04
N GLU A 18 12.82 3.02 0.66
CA GLU A 18 13.25 1.76 0.04
C GLU A 18 12.05 0.86 -0.31
N SER A 19 11.16 0.58 0.64
CA SER A 19 9.95 -0.22 0.38
C SER A 19 9.03 0.44 -0.66
N PHE A 20 9.02 1.78 -0.71
CA PHE A 20 8.29 2.52 -1.76
C PHE A 20 8.95 2.36 -3.13
N ALA A 21 10.28 2.42 -3.21
CA ALA A 21 11.03 2.22 -4.45
C ALA A 21 10.88 0.78 -4.97
N GLU A 22 11.00 -0.21 -4.09
CA GLU A 22 10.78 -1.63 -4.42
C GLU A 22 9.33 -1.88 -4.88
N PHE A 23 8.35 -1.30 -4.20
CA PHE A 23 6.95 -1.39 -4.63
C PHE A 23 6.72 -0.75 -6.01
N ARG A 24 7.38 0.38 -6.30
CA ARG A 24 7.32 1.01 -7.63
C ARG A 24 7.98 0.15 -8.71
N ALA A 25 9.11 -0.49 -8.40
CA ALA A 25 9.85 -1.35 -9.30
C ALA A 25 9.19 -2.74 -9.49
N ALA A 26 8.38 -3.18 -8.53
CA ALA A 26 7.75 -4.50 -8.57
C ALA A 26 6.78 -4.65 -9.76
N PHE A 27 7.02 -5.71 -10.54
CA PHE A 27 6.13 -6.11 -11.63
C PHE A 27 4.74 -6.53 -11.09
N ALA A 28 4.73 -7.35 -10.03
CA ALA A 28 3.52 -7.85 -9.40
C ALA A 28 3.17 -7.07 -8.11
N LYS A 29 2.67 -5.84 -8.29
CA LYS A 29 2.34 -4.93 -7.16
C LYS A 29 1.40 -5.54 -6.11
N GLY A 30 0.41 -6.35 -6.53
CA GLY A 30 -0.51 -7.01 -5.60
C GLY A 30 0.17 -8.04 -4.69
N ARG A 31 1.12 -8.83 -5.22
CA ARG A 31 1.90 -9.80 -4.45
C ARG A 31 2.86 -9.09 -3.48
N PHE A 32 3.60 -8.11 -3.98
CA PHE A 32 4.49 -7.31 -3.12
C PHE A 32 3.72 -6.64 -1.99
N PHE A 33 2.55 -6.06 -2.29
CA PHE A 33 1.71 -5.45 -1.28
C PHE A 33 1.31 -6.44 -0.18
N ASN A 34 0.85 -7.64 -0.54
CA ASN A 34 0.44 -8.64 0.43
C ASN A 34 1.60 -9.13 1.29
N ASP A 35 2.76 -9.39 0.68
CA ASP A 35 3.91 -9.97 1.37
C ASP A 35 4.68 -8.93 2.21
N HIS A 36 4.81 -7.69 1.72
CA HIS A 36 5.73 -6.69 2.29
C HIS A 36 5.04 -5.46 2.91
N ILE A 37 3.76 -5.20 2.62
CA ILE A 37 3.10 -3.95 3.07
C ILE A 37 1.90 -4.19 3.98
N ARG A 38 1.00 -5.13 3.63
CA ARG A 38 -0.34 -5.28 4.25
C ARG A 38 -0.33 -5.44 5.76
N ASN A 39 0.70 -6.04 6.34
CA ASN A 39 0.80 -6.30 7.77
C ASN A 39 2.06 -5.72 8.43
N HIS A 40 2.86 -4.96 7.68
CA HIS A 40 4.15 -4.43 8.12
C HIS A 40 4.08 -2.94 8.48
N PHE A 41 3.14 -2.20 7.89
CA PHE A 41 3.01 -0.77 8.09
C PHE A 41 1.65 -0.40 8.67
N ARG A 42 1.66 0.61 9.53
CA ARG A 42 0.41 1.23 9.99
C ARG A 42 -0.24 1.92 8.80
N TYR A 43 -1.55 1.76 8.69
CA TYR A 43 -2.33 2.44 7.67
C TYR A 43 -3.58 3.04 8.26
N ARG A 44 -4.03 4.13 7.64
CA ARG A 44 -5.32 4.74 7.89
C ARG A 44 -6.19 4.60 6.65
N LEU A 45 -7.47 4.33 6.88
CA LEU A 45 -8.50 4.46 5.86
C LEU A 45 -8.75 5.94 5.64
N VAL A 46 -8.33 6.45 4.50
CA VAL A 46 -8.75 7.74 3.99
C VAL A 46 -10.06 7.47 3.25
N GLY A 47 -11.14 7.55 4.02
CA GLY A 47 -12.48 7.25 3.54
C GLY A 47 -12.86 8.10 2.33
N SER A 48 -13.58 7.46 1.41
CA SER A 48 -14.48 8.11 0.46
C SER A 48 -15.56 8.82 1.29
N GLN A 49 -15.74 10.14 1.08
CA GLN A 49 -16.97 10.83 1.49
C GLN A 49 -18.20 10.15 0.88
#